data_AF-A0A6A6DPY7-F1
#
_entry.id   AF-A0A6A6DPY7-F1
#
_cell.length_a   1.000
_cell.length_b   1.000
_cell.length_c   1.000
_cell.angle_alpha   90.00
_cell.angle_beta   90.00
_cell.angle_gamma   90.00
#
_symmetry.space_group_name_H-M   'P 1'
#
loop_
_entity.id
_entity.type
_entity.pdbx_description
1 polymer ?
#
loop_
_entity_poly.entity_id
_entity_poly.type
_entity_poly.pdbx_seq_one_letter_code
_entity_poly.pdbx_strand_id
1 'polypeptide(L)'
;MLLQYYLLFPAVLGSAISTRSSKYQTRTIAGIEVPDTPLISKALDYARKNMDDQGYNHVVRSWLTGQASISHMSEDIQKTIDIEAYAISAILHDLGWSINPELISSDKRFEVDGAFTARDFLVREGGDEWDKHRIQLVWDAIALHTSRDIALYKESEVWTTSVGILTELVGPNVTMGLFGPGKVAVKQEEWDAIAKEFPRAGFKEYFREIMRGLCMTKPATTYTNFVGEYGERFVEGYSLEGKRTIDFLEKNILE
;
A
#
# COMPACT_ATOMS: atom_id res chain seq x y z
N MET A 1 -37.75 -47.78 -48.21
CA MET A 1 -36.29 -47.66 -48.48
C MET A 1 -35.97 -46.16 -48.56
N LEU A 2 -35.48 -45.57 -47.47
CA LEU A 2 -34.69 -44.33 -47.39
C LEU A 2 -34.39 -44.07 -45.90
N LEU A 3 -33.16 -44.38 -45.49
CA LEU A 3 -32.62 -44.19 -44.15
C LEU A 3 -32.21 -42.73 -43.95
N GLN A 4 -32.63 -42.12 -42.84
CA GLN A 4 -32.24 -40.77 -42.43
C GLN A 4 -31.08 -40.90 -41.43
N TYR A 5 -29.88 -40.49 -41.83
CA TYR A 5 -28.69 -40.46 -40.98
C TYR A 5 -28.76 -39.28 -40.01
N TYR A 6 -28.77 -39.55 -38.70
CA TYR A 6 -28.45 -38.57 -37.66
C TYR A 6 -26.93 -38.55 -37.48
N LEU A 7 -26.29 -37.45 -37.86
CA LEU A 7 -24.90 -37.16 -37.48
C LEU A 7 -24.91 -36.31 -36.20
N LEU A 8 -24.51 -36.93 -35.10
CA LEU A 8 -24.17 -36.26 -33.84
C LEU A 8 -22.84 -35.52 -34.01
N PHE A 9 -22.87 -34.19 -33.91
CA PHE A 9 -21.65 -33.40 -33.72
C PHE A 9 -21.31 -33.35 -32.22
N PRO A 10 -20.09 -33.71 -31.79
CA PRO A 10 -19.66 -33.45 -30.44
C PRO A 10 -19.36 -31.95 -30.28
N ALA A 11 -20.01 -31.32 -29.32
CA ALA A 11 -19.68 -29.97 -28.89
C ALA A 11 -18.26 -29.98 -28.30
N VAL A 12 -17.32 -29.36 -29.01
CA VAL A 12 -16.00 -29.06 -28.47
C VAL A 12 -16.17 -27.96 -27.44
N LEU A 13 -16.05 -28.34 -26.16
CA LEU A 13 -15.87 -27.40 -25.05
C LEU A 13 -14.55 -26.67 -25.27
N GLY A 14 -14.61 -25.51 -25.93
CA GLY A 14 -13.51 -24.56 -25.94
C GLY A 14 -13.28 -24.08 -24.52
N SER A 15 -12.12 -24.41 -23.94
CA SER A 15 -11.65 -23.77 -22.72
C SER A 15 -11.55 -22.28 -23.00
N ALA A 16 -12.38 -21.48 -22.34
CA ALA A 16 -12.23 -20.04 -22.35
C ALA A 16 -10.89 -19.70 -21.69
N ILE A 17 -9.88 -19.42 -22.51
CA ILE A 17 -8.69 -18.71 -22.05
C ILE A 17 -9.19 -17.30 -21.72
N SER A 18 -9.37 -17.02 -20.43
CA SER A 18 -9.58 -15.67 -19.94
C SER A 18 -8.30 -14.88 -20.23
N THR A 19 -8.28 -14.18 -21.36
CA THR A 19 -7.21 -13.23 -21.67
C THR A 19 -7.44 -12.00 -20.80
N ARG A 20 -6.95 -12.04 -19.56
CA ARG A 20 -6.77 -10.82 -18.75
C ARG A 20 -5.86 -9.89 -19.55
N SER A 21 -6.44 -8.89 -20.19
CA SER A 21 -5.70 -7.89 -20.95
C SER A 21 -5.02 -6.90 -19.99
N SER A 22 -4.01 -7.36 -19.27
CA SER A 22 -3.07 -6.47 -18.58
C SER A 22 -2.24 -5.75 -19.64
N LYS A 23 -2.11 -4.41 -19.55
CA LYS A 23 -1.18 -3.61 -20.38
C LYS A 23 0.27 -4.13 -20.26
N TYR A 24 0.60 -4.75 -19.13
CA TYR A 24 1.96 -5.16 -18.78
C TYR A 24 2.13 -6.68 -18.85
N GLN A 25 3.34 -7.11 -19.21
CA GLN A 25 3.80 -8.46 -18.89
C GLN A 25 3.76 -8.67 -17.37
N THR A 26 3.64 -9.92 -16.95
CA THR A 26 3.54 -10.26 -15.53
C THR A 26 4.63 -11.24 -15.11
N ARG A 27 4.94 -11.25 -13.81
CA ARG A 27 5.79 -12.24 -13.16
C ARG A 27 5.15 -12.72 -11.87
N THR A 28 5.60 -13.85 -11.35
CA THR A 28 5.09 -14.40 -10.08
C THR A 28 6.07 -14.13 -8.94
N ILE A 29 5.61 -13.54 -7.84
CA ILE A 29 6.36 -13.35 -6.60
C ILE A 29 5.53 -13.90 -5.43
N ALA A 30 6.11 -14.79 -4.62
CA ALA A 30 5.41 -15.45 -3.51
C ALA A 30 4.05 -16.08 -3.89
N GLY A 31 3.92 -16.57 -5.13
CA GLY A 31 2.68 -17.12 -5.68
C GLY A 31 1.67 -16.09 -6.20
N ILE A 32 1.99 -14.80 -6.17
CA ILE A 32 1.13 -13.72 -6.64
C ILE A 32 1.60 -13.24 -8.01
N GLU A 33 0.70 -13.16 -8.99
CA GLU A 33 0.97 -12.55 -10.29
C GLU A 33 0.96 -11.01 -10.17
N VAL A 34 2.08 -10.38 -10.52
CA VAL A 34 2.31 -8.93 -10.43
C VAL A 34 2.75 -8.37 -11.80
N PRO A 35 2.50 -7.09 -12.11
CA PRO A 35 3.08 -6.45 -13.28
C PRO A 35 4.61 -6.45 -13.23
N ASP A 36 5.25 -6.82 -14.34
CA ASP A 36 6.71 -6.84 -14.50
C ASP A 36 7.16 -5.66 -15.36
N THR A 37 7.15 -4.47 -14.75
CA THR A 37 7.62 -3.25 -15.42
C THR A 37 9.03 -2.88 -14.93
N PRO A 38 9.85 -2.24 -15.79
CA PRO A 38 11.15 -1.71 -15.37
C PRO A 38 11.03 -0.73 -14.19
N LEU A 39 9.96 0.05 -14.12
CA LEU A 39 9.74 1.03 -13.05
C LEU A 39 9.45 0.36 -11.70
N ILE A 40 8.65 -0.71 -11.68
CA ILE A 40 8.42 -1.51 -10.47
C ILE A 40 9.73 -2.13 -9.97
N SER A 41 10.57 -2.64 -10.87
CA SER A 41 11.88 -3.18 -10.49
C SER A 41 12.79 -2.10 -9.89
N LYS A 42 12.84 -0.91 -10.50
CA LYS A 42 13.56 0.25 -9.93
C LYS A 42 13.01 0.69 -8.58
N ALA A 43 11.69 0.62 -8.36
CA ALA A 43 11.07 0.97 -7.08
C ALA A 43 11.46 -0.04 -5.98
N LEU A 44 11.48 -1.33 -6.29
CA LEU A 44 11.96 -2.36 -5.37
C LEU A 44 13.43 -2.16 -5.01
N ASP A 45 14.29 -1.90 -6.00
CA ASP A 45 15.70 -1.60 -5.76
C ASP A 45 15.89 -0.33 -4.91
N TYR A 46 15.08 0.70 -5.18
CA TYR A 46 15.12 1.95 -4.43
C TYR A 46 14.66 1.75 -2.98
N ALA A 47 13.58 1.01 -2.74
CA ALA A 47 13.14 0.64 -1.40
C ALA A 47 14.23 -0.18 -0.69
N ARG A 48 14.79 -1.20 -1.34
CA ARG A 48 15.83 -2.06 -0.77
C ARG A 48 17.09 -1.30 -0.38
N LYS A 49 17.48 -0.28 -1.16
CA LYS A 49 18.64 0.57 -0.87
C LYS A 49 18.41 1.48 0.35
N ASN A 50 17.17 1.87 0.61
CA ASN A 50 16.83 2.91 1.57
C ASN A 50 16.12 2.38 2.83
N MET A 51 15.89 1.08 2.95
CA MET A 51 15.23 0.44 4.09
C MET A 51 16.08 -0.70 4.63
N ASP A 52 15.92 -0.99 5.92
CA ASP A 52 16.39 -2.25 6.49
C ASP A 52 15.51 -3.43 6.04
N ASP A 53 15.87 -4.64 6.46
CA ASP A 53 15.17 -5.87 6.07
C ASP A 53 13.70 -5.90 6.50
N GLN A 54 13.37 -5.35 7.67
CA GLN A 54 12.00 -5.39 8.19
C GLN A 54 11.11 -4.38 7.46
N GLY A 55 11.62 -3.16 7.24
CA GLY A 55 10.94 -2.14 6.44
C GLY A 55 10.74 -2.58 4.98
N TYR A 56 11.78 -3.15 4.37
CA TYR A 56 11.67 -3.67 3.00
C TYR A 56 10.67 -4.83 2.89
N ASN A 57 10.74 -5.81 3.80
CA ASN A 57 9.79 -6.92 3.79
C ASN A 57 8.36 -6.42 3.98
N HIS A 58 8.14 -5.44 4.86
CA HIS A 58 6.84 -4.80 5.07
C HIS A 58 6.25 -4.23 3.78
N VAL A 59 6.96 -3.31 3.10
CA VAL A 59 6.42 -2.68 1.89
C VAL A 59 6.17 -3.69 0.76
N VAL A 60 7.02 -4.72 0.64
CA VAL A 60 6.81 -5.80 -0.34
C VAL A 60 5.58 -6.64 0.02
N ARG A 61 5.40 -7.01 1.30
CA ARG A 61 4.19 -7.71 1.72
C ARG A 61 2.94 -6.85 1.50
N SER A 62 2.99 -5.54 1.74
CA SER A 62 1.85 -4.63 1.51
C SER A 62 1.45 -4.60 0.04
N TRP A 63 2.43 -4.49 -0.86
CA TRP A 63 2.22 -4.55 -2.30
C TRP A 63 1.64 -5.88 -2.76
N LEU A 64 2.24 -7.00 -2.35
CA LEU A 64 1.76 -8.33 -2.76
C LEU A 64 0.36 -8.65 -2.20
N THR A 65 0.09 -8.23 -0.96
CA THR A 65 -1.22 -8.46 -0.31
C THR A 65 -2.33 -7.70 -1.03
N GLY A 66 -2.11 -6.42 -1.34
CA GLY A 66 -3.12 -5.66 -2.08
C GLY A 66 -3.22 -6.08 -3.55
N GLN A 67 -2.12 -6.47 -4.21
CA GLN A 67 -2.17 -7.06 -5.56
C GLN A 67 -3.03 -8.33 -5.57
N ALA A 68 -2.81 -9.24 -4.62
CA ALA A 68 -3.59 -10.46 -4.48
C ALA A 68 -5.08 -10.13 -4.31
N SER A 69 -5.39 -9.16 -3.44
CA SER A 69 -6.76 -8.67 -3.24
C SER A 69 -7.37 -8.13 -4.54
N ILE A 70 -6.68 -7.23 -5.24
CA ILE A 70 -7.13 -6.64 -6.52
C ILE A 70 -7.41 -7.74 -7.55
N SER A 71 -6.58 -8.78 -7.61
CA SER A 71 -6.73 -9.88 -8.56
C SER A 71 -8.01 -10.72 -8.38
N HIS A 72 -8.62 -10.68 -7.19
CA HIS A 72 -9.88 -11.36 -6.85
C HIS A 72 -11.09 -10.43 -6.83
N MET A 73 -10.90 -9.11 -7.02
CA MET A 73 -12.01 -8.16 -7.16
C MET A 73 -12.72 -8.32 -8.51
N SER A 74 -13.90 -7.72 -8.65
CA SER A 74 -14.60 -7.70 -9.95
C SER A 74 -13.78 -6.98 -11.02
N GLU A 75 -13.95 -7.36 -12.28
CA GLU A 75 -13.26 -6.70 -13.40
C GLU A 75 -13.57 -5.20 -13.47
N ASP A 76 -14.77 -4.78 -13.08
CA ASP A 76 -15.16 -3.38 -13.07
C ASP A 76 -14.32 -2.57 -12.07
N ILE A 77 -14.00 -3.15 -10.91
CA ILE A 77 -13.09 -2.51 -9.95
C ILE A 77 -11.66 -2.51 -10.51
N GLN A 78 -11.19 -3.65 -11.02
CA GLN A 78 -9.83 -3.78 -11.56
C GLN A 78 -9.54 -2.74 -12.65
N LYS A 79 -10.51 -2.47 -13.54
CA LYS A 79 -10.39 -1.47 -14.62
C LYS A 79 -10.26 -0.03 -14.14
N THR A 80 -10.65 0.26 -12.90
CA THR A 80 -10.49 1.60 -12.31
C THR A 80 -9.13 1.85 -11.69
N ILE A 81 -8.27 0.82 -11.59
CA ILE A 81 -6.98 0.89 -10.92
C ILE A 81 -5.86 0.94 -11.96
N ASP A 82 -5.09 2.02 -11.98
CA ASP A 82 -3.75 2.03 -12.55
C ASP A 82 -2.85 1.14 -11.67
N ILE A 83 -2.68 -0.10 -12.12
CA ILE A 83 -1.97 -1.14 -11.36
C ILE A 83 -0.48 -0.82 -11.16
N GLU A 84 0.14 -0.06 -12.08
CA GLU A 84 1.52 0.37 -11.90
C GLU A 84 1.59 1.49 -10.84
N ALA A 85 0.66 2.46 -10.87
CA ALA A 85 0.58 3.48 -9.84
C ALA A 85 0.28 2.91 -8.45
N TYR A 86 -0.61 1.93 -8.34
CA TYR A 86 -0.82 1.16 -7.12
C TYR A 86 0.48 0.48 -6.65
N ALA A 87 1.18 -0.23 -7.55
CA ALA A 87 2.41 -0.94 -7.20
C ALA A 87 3.49 0.01 -6.66
N ILE A 88 3.75 1.12 -7.35
CA ILE A 88 4.72 2.12 -6.92
C ILE A 88 4.31 2.73 -5.57
N SER A 89 3.02 3.04 -5.39
CA SER A 89 2.51 3.58 -4.12
C SER A 89 2.78 2.61 -2.96
N ALA A 90 2.40 1.34 -3.11
CA ALA A 90 2.57 0.34 -2.07
C ALA A 90 4.04 0.03 -1.75
N ILE A 91 4.91 -0.05 -2.78
CA ILE A 91 6.34 -0.34 -2.59
C ILE A 91 7.07 0.82 -1.88
N LEU A 92 6.65 2.07 -2.12
CA LEU A 92 7.37 3.25 -1.65
C LEU A 92 6.70 3.96 -0.44
N HIS A 93 5.56 3.46 0.05
CA HIS A 93 4.74 4.19 1.03
C HIS A 93 5.48 4.59 2.31
N ASP A 94 6.32 3.70 2.83
CA ASP A 94 7.04 3.89 4.10
C ASP A 94 8.49 4.35 3.92
N LEU A 95 8.82 5.03 2.82
CA LEU A 95 10.13 5.69 2.72
C LEU A 95 10.36 6.79 3.77
N GLY A 96 9.30 7.22 4.46
CA GLY A 96 9.43 8.00 5.69
C GLY A 96 10.04 7.24 6.88
N TRP A 97 10.31 5.94 6.76
CA TRP A 97 11.05 5.10 7.71
C TRP A 97 12.48 4.82 7.24
N SER A 98 12.94 5.52 6.20
CA SER A 98 14.23 5.23 5.58
C SER A 98 15.41 5.32 6.55
N ILE A 99 16.38 4.41 6.35
CA ILE A 99 17.70 4.49 7.00
C ILE A 99 18.60 5.58 6.39
N ASN A 100 18.18 6.19 5.28
CA ASN A 100 18.85 7.34 4.68
C ASN A 100 18.29 8.64 5.27
N PRO A 101 19.07 9.38 6.09
CA PRO A 101 18.59 10.59 6.75
C PRO A 101 18.24 11.72 5.77
N GLU A 102 18.74 11.70 4.53
CA GLU A 102 18.40 12.71 3.51
C GLU A 102 16.93 12.65 3.09
N LEU A 103 16.27 11.51 3.28
CA LEU A 103 14.85 11.32 2.96
C LEU A 103 13.92 11.71 4.11
N ILE A 104 14.47 12.01 5.30
CA ILE A 104 13.71 12.24 6.52
C ILE A 104 13.78 13.71 6.89
N SER A 105 12.64 14.39 6.84
CA SER A 105 12.56 15.78 7.30
C SER A 105 12.32 15.86 8.80
N SER A 106 12.71 16.99 9.42
CA SER A 106 12.47 17.26 10.85
C SER A 106 11.05 17.76 11.15
N ASP A 107 10.30 18.16 10.14
CA ASP A 107 9.09 18.97 10.27
C ASP A 107 7.86 18.37 9.57
N LYS A 108 8.00 17.25 8.85
CA LYS A 108 6.86 16.58 8.19
C LYS A 108 6.62 15.20 8.77
N ARG A 109 5.35 14.80 8.69
CA ARG A 109 4.88 13.43 8.94
C ARG A 109 5.62 12.42 8.06
N PHE A 110 5.83 11.21 8.55
CA PHE A 110 6.54 10.18 7.78
C PHE A 110 5.79 9.83 6.48
N GLU A 111 4.46 9.89 6.50
CA GLU A 111 3.64 9.67 5.30
C GLU A 111 3.93 10.72 4.22
N VAL A 112 4.20 11.96 4.64
CA VAL A 112 4.51 13.07 3.74
C VAL A 112 5.95 12.97 3.20
N ASP A 113 6.91 12.57 4.05
CA ASP A 113 8.28 12.28 3.61
C ASP A 113 8.30 11.16 2.56
N GLY A 114 7.56 10.08 2.79
CA GLY A 114 7.40 8.98 1.83
C GLY A 114 6.77 9.45 0.52
N ALA A 115 5.69 10.22 0.60
CA ALA A 115 4.98 10.74 -0.56
C ALA A 115 5.87 11.67 -1.42
N PHE A 116 6.62 12.58 -0.81
CA PHE A 116 7.57 13.43 -1.54
C PHE A 116 8.68 12.60 -2.17
N THR A 117 9.24 11.64 -1.45
CA THR A 117 10.29 10.78 -1.99
C THR A 117 9.80 9.97 -3.21
N ALA A 118 8.58 9.43 -3.15
CA ALA A 118 7.99 8.70 -4.27
C ALA A 118 7.72 9.61 -5.48
N ARG A 119 7.26 10.85 -5.25
CA ARG A 119 7.11 11.85 -6.30
C ARG A 119 8.45 12.15 -6.99
N ASP A 120 9.50 12.39 -6.22
CA ASP A 120 10.84 12.70 -6.78
C ASP A 120 11.43 11.50 -7.52
N PHE A 121 11.18 10.28 -7.01
CA PHE A 121 11.50 9.04 -7.72
C PHE A 121 10.80 8.98 -9.08
N LEU A 122 9.50 9.25 -9.14
CA LEU A 122 8.72 9.20 -10.39
C LEU A 122 9.11 10.27 -11.40
N VAL A 123 9.40 11.50 -10.94
CA VAL A 123 9.90 12.57 -11.81
C VAL A 123 11.21 12.16 -12.49
N ARG A 124 12.07 11.42 -11.79
CA ARG A 124 13.36 10.97 -12.31
C ARG A 124 13.27 9.70 -13.15
N GLU A 125 12.44 8.74 -12.76
CA GLU A 125 12.46 7.37 -13.29
C GLU A 125 11.24 7.01 -14.15
N GLY A 126 10.12 7.74 -14.02
CA GLY A 126 8.84 7.41 -14.64
C GLY A 126 8.77 7.68 -16.15
N GLY A 127 9.54 8.64 -16.66
CA GLY A 127 9.53 9.01 -18.08
C GLY A 127 8.21 9.65 -18.53
N ASP A 128 7.99 9.73 -19.84
CA ASP A 128 6.92 10.54 -20.45
C ASP A 128 5.49 10.02 -20.17
N GLU A 129 5.33 8.75 -19.78
CA GLU A 129 4.01 8.19 -19.44
C GLU A 129 3.52 8.61 -18.05
N TRP A 130 4.39 9.19 -17.22
CA TRP A 130 4.07 9.61 -15.85
C TRP A 130 3.77 11.10 -15.80
N ASP A 131 2.55 11.45 -16.19
CA ASP A 131 2.06 12.83 -16.13
C ASP A 131 1.85 13.32 -14.68
N LYS A 132 1.54 14.62 -14.57
CA LYS A 132 1.29 15.27 -13.27
C LYS A 132 0.17 14.60 -12.48
N HIS A 133 -0.84 14.05 -13.14
CA HIS A 133 -1.96 13.42 -12.47
C HIS A 133 -1.57 12.08 -11.85
N ARG A 134 -0.91 11.19 -12.60
CA ARG A 134 -0.41 9.89 -12.08
C ARG A 134 0.58 10.07 -10.95
N ILE A 135 1.48 11.05 -11.05
CA ILE A 135 2.42 11.39 -9.98
C ILE A 135 1.68 11.91 -8.74
N GLN A 136 0.64 12.72 -8.91
CA GLN A 136 -0.17 13.20 -7.79
C GLN A 136 -0.96 12.07 -7.13
N LEU A 137 -1.49 11.11 -7.90
CA LEU A 137 -2.17 9.94 -7.36
C LEU A 137 -1.26 9.12 -6.44
N VAL A 138 -0.01 8.88 -6.83
CA VAL A 138 0.97 8.18 -5.96
C VAL A 138 1.27 8.97 -4.70
N TRP A 139 1.43 10.29 -4.82
CA TRP A 139 1.62 11.15 -3.66
C TRP A 139 0.41 11.07 -2.71
N ASP A 140 -0.81 11.16 -3.23
CA ASP A 140 -2.05 11.09 -2.44
C ASP A 140 -2.21 9.71 -1.78
N ALA A 141 -1.94 8.63 -2.52
CA ALA A 141 -2.02 7.26 -2.03
C ALA A 141 -1.10 7.05 -0.82
N ILE A 142 0.13 7.55 -0.90
CA ILE A 142 1.11 7.44 0.19
C ILE A 142 0.77 8.42 1.32
N ALA A 143 0.47 9.68 1.04
CA ALA A 143 0.20 10.67 2.09
C ALA A 143 -1.04 10.30 2.94
N LEU A 144 -2.01 9.61 2.34
CA LEU A 144 -3.28 9.23 2.97
C LEU A 144 -3.32 7.78 3.47
N HIS A 145 -2.25 6.98 3.31
CA HIS A 145 -2.33 5.53 3.56
C HIS A 145 -2.72 5.16 5.01
N THR A 146 -2.32 5.98 5.99
CA THR A 146 -2.70 5.84 7.41
C THR A 146 -4.02 6.55 7.78
N SER A 147 -4.61 7.27 6.85
CA SER A 147 -5.81 8.11 7.05
C SER A 147 -7.02 7.46 6.40
N ARG A 148 -7.34 6.23 6.84
CA ARG A 148 -8.39 5.37 6.27
C ARG A 148 -9.68 6.10 5.93
N ASP A 149 -10.21 6.87 6.88
CA ASP A 149 -11.54 7.47 6.77
C ASP A 149 -11.60 8.57 5.69
N ILE A 150 -10.44 9.00 5.17
CA ILE A 150 -10.31 9.86 3.98
C ILE A 150 -9.97 9.01 2.76
N ALA A 151 -8.98 8.12 2.88
CA ALA A 151 -8.49 7.29 1.77
C ALA A 151 -9.61 6.48 1.10
N LEU A 152 -10.59 6.00 1.87
CA LEU A 152 -11.71 5.19 1.37
C LEU A 152 -12.59 5.91 0.33
N TYR A 153 -12.61 7.25 0.33
CA TYR A 153 -13.44 8.08 -0.55
C TYR A 153 -12.63 8.75 -1.68
N LYS A 154 -11.36 8.36 -1.83
CA LYS A 154 -10.42 8.89 -2.82
C LYS A 154 -10.31 7.93 -4.02
N GLU A 155 -9.47 8.24 -5.01
CA GLU A 155 -9.33 7.41 -6.23
C GLU A 155 -8.89 5.98 -5.92
N SER A 156 -9.01 5.10 -6.91
CA SER A 156 -8.92 3.66 -6.69
C SER A 156 -7.56 3.20 -6.17
N GLU A 157 -6.49 3.82 -6.62
CA GLU A 157 -5.12 3.58 -6.17
C GLU A 157 -4.94 3.96 -4.69
N VAL A 158 -5.60 5.04 -4.24
CA VAL A 158 -5.48 5.55 -2.87
C VAL A 158 -6.13 4.59 -1.88
N TRP A 159 -7.39 4.22 -2.12
CA TRP A 159 -8.08 3.32 -1.19
C TRP A 159 -7.49 1.90 -1.24
N THR A 160 -7.09 1.40 -2.42
CA THR A 160 -6.47 0.06 -2.52
C THR A 160 -5.10 0.00 -1.85
N THR A 161 -4.31 1.08 -1.94
CA THR A 161 -3.04 1.19 -1.20
C THR A 161 -3.28 1.13 0.31
N SER A 162 -4.21 1.94 0.84
CA SER A 162 -4.56 1.91 2.27
C SER A 162 -5.07 0.54 2.74
N VAL A 163 -5.95 -0.09 1.95
CA VAL A 163 -6.45 -1.45 2.26
C VAL A 163 -5.35 -2.49 2.22
N GLY A 164 -4.48 -2.49 1.19
CA GLY A 164 -3.40 -3.46 1.05
C GLY A 164 -2.39 -3.39 2.21
N ILE A 165 -2.01 -2.17 2.59
CA ILE A 165 -1.12 -1.92 3.73
C ILE A 165 -1.77 -2.39 5.04
N LEU A 166 -3.02 -1.99 5.31
CA LEU A 166 -3.66 -2.42 6.56
C LEU A 166 -3.92 -3.94 6.59
N THR A 167 -4.28 -4.54 5.46
CA THR A 167 -4.46 -5.99 5.34
C THR A 167 -3.18 -6.75 5.64
N GLU A 168 -2.04 -6.23 5.19
CA GLU A 168 -0.75 -6.81 5.55
C GLU A 168 -0.51 -6.73 7.07
N LEU A 169 -0.77 -5.57 7.68
CA LEU A 169 -0.47 -5.30 9.09
C LEU A 169 -1.32 -6.11 10.07
N VAL A 170 -2.64 -6.18 9.84
CA VAL A 170 -3.60 -6.74 10.81
C VAL A 170 -4.37 -7.95 10.29
N GLY A 171 -4.12 -8.35 9.05
CA GLY A 171 -4.71 -9.52 8.40
C GLY A 171 -6.06 -9.23 7.71
N PRO A 172 -6.51 -10.17 6.84
CA PRO A 172 -7.71 -9.99 6.01
C PRO A 172 -9.00 -9.82 6.81
N ASN A 173 -9.22 -10.65 7.83
CA ASN A 173 -10.47 -10.64 8.61
C ASN A 173 -10.67 -9.35 9.40
N VAL A 174 -9.60 -8.84 10.02
CA VAL A 174 -9.66 -7.57 10.77
C VAL A 174 -9.92 -6.41 9.81
N THR A 175 -9.22 -6.38 8.68
CA THR A 175 -9.37 -5.32 7.69
C THR A 175 -10.75 -5.33 7.05
N MET A 176 -11.33 -6.51 6.81
CA MET A 176 -12.70 -6.65 6.31
C MET A 176 -13.73 -6.07 7.28
N GLY A 177 -13.52 -6.19 8.60
CA GLY A 177 -14.37 -5.55 9.61
C GLY A 177 -14.30 -4.01 9.61
N LEU A 178 -13.22 -3.44 9.07
CA LEU A 178 -13.00 -1.98 9.03
C LEU A 178 -13.44 -1.34 7.70
N PHE A 179 -13.25 -2.03 6.58
CA PHE A 179 -13.51 -1.51 5.23
C PHE A 179 -14.75 -2.12 4.56
N GLY A 180 -15.29 -3.20 5.13
CA GLY A 180 -16.40 -3.96 4.57
C GLY A 180 -15.96 -5.09 3.63
N PRO A 181 -16.85 -6.07 3.38
CA PRO A 181 -16.54 -7.28 2.61
C PRO A 181 -16.22 -7.05 1.13
N GLY A 182 -16.63 -5.90 0.56
CA GLY A 182 -16.38 -5.59 -0.85
C GLY A 182 -14.99 -5.00 -1.16
N LYS A 183 -14.14 -4.79 -0.14
CA LYS A 183 -12.85 -4.09 -0.28
C LYS A 183 -11.64 -4.98 -0.03
N VAL A 184 -11.82 -6.14 0.60
CA VAL A 184 -10.75 -7.09 0.91
C VAL A 184 -11.09 -8.43 0.27
N ALA A 185 -10.27 -8.87 -0.68
CA ALA A 185 -10.51 -10.10 -1.46
C ALA A 185 -9.29 -11.04 -1.51
N VAL A 186 -8.19 -10.70 -0.82
CA VAL A 186 -7.02 -11.59 -0.68
C VAL A 186 -7.41 -12.86 0.07
N LYS A 187 -6.95 -14.02 -0.40
CA LYS A 187 -7.19 -15.29 0.27
C LYS A 187 -6.21 -15.50 1.42
N GLN A 188 -6.65 -16.25 2.43
CA GLN A 188 -5.80 -16.53 3.60
C GLN A 188 -4.51 -17.25 3.19
N GLU A 189 -4.59 -18.20 2.26
CA GLU A 189 -3.44 -18.97 1.78
C GLU A 189 -2.41 -18.10 1.05
N GLU A 190 -2.88 -17.08 0.32
CA GLU A 190 -2.01 -16.11 -0.38
C GLU A 190 -1.30 -15.20 0.63
N TRP A 191 -2.04 -14.68 1.61
CA TRP A 191 -1.48 -13.85 2.68
C TRP A 191 -0.45 -14.61 3.52
N ASP A 192 -0.68 -15.90 3.79
CA ASP A 192 0.26 -16.77 4.48
C ASP A 192 1.49 -17.10 3.62
N ALA A 193 1.31 -17.33 2.30
CA ALA A 193 2.41 -17.57 1.37
C ALA A 193 3.33 -16.35 1.24
N ILE A 194 2.76 -15.14 1.16
CA ILE A 194 3.50 -13.87 1.18
C ILE A 194 4.34 -13.76 2.46
N ALA A 195 3.75 -14.05 3.62
CA ALA A 195 4.44 -13.98 4.92
C ALA A 195 5.57 -15.01 5.07
N LYS A 196 5.47 -16.14 4.36
CA LYS A 196 6.51 -17.17 4.33
C LYS A 196 7.74 -16.73 3.52
N GLU A 197 7.53 -16.09 2.38
CA GLU A 197 8.61 -15.60 1.50
C GLU A 197 9.26 -14.32 2.05
N PHE A 198 8.46 -13.45 2.67
CA PHE A 198 8.93 -12.20 3.29
C PHE A 198 8.64 -12.20 4.80
N PRO A 199 9.48 -12.84 5.63
CA PRO A 199 9.19 -13.08 7.04
C PRO A 199 8.84 -11.81 7.82
N ARG A 200 7.81 -11.93 8.68
CA ARG A 200 7.31 -10.86 9.56
C ARG A 200 7.64 -11.04 11.05
N ALA A 201 8.44 -12.05 11.40
CA ALA A 201 8.82 -12.29 12.79
C ALA A 201 9.55 -11.06 13.36
N GLY A 202 9.12 -10.56 14.51
CA GLY A 202 9.64 -9.35 15.14
C GLY A 202 9.10 -8.02 14.59
N PHE A 203 8.22 -8.05 13.59
CA PHE A 203 7.71 -6.84 12.95
C PHE A 203 6.93 -5.92 13.91
N LYS A 204 6.20 -6.48 14.90
CA LYS A 204 5.46 -5.68 15.89
C LYS A 204 6.40 -4.83 16.75
N GLU A 205 7.52 -5.40 17.17
CA GLU A 205 8.57 -4.70 17.92
C GLU A 205 9.25 -3.66 17.02
N TYR A 206 9.59 -4.03 15.79
CA TYR A 206 10.15 -3.12 14.80
C TYR A 206 9.25 -1.89 14.56
N PHE A 207 7.98 -2.11 14.25
CA PHE A 207 7.00 -1.04 14.03
C PHE A 207 6.90 -0.11 15.25
N ARG A 208 6.88 -0.68 16.47
CA ARG A 208 6.87 0.10 17.71
C ARG A 208 8.11 0.99 17.82
N GLU A 209 9.29 0.48 17.51
CA GLU A 209 10.53 1.25 17.56
C GLU A 209 10.57 2.36 16.51
N ILE A 210 10.04 2.15 15.31
CA ILE A 210 9.86 3.22 14.32
C ILE A 210 8.96 4.33 14.90
N MET A 211 7.78 3.99 15.43
CA MET A 211 6.86 4.99 16.00
C MET A 211 7.50 5.75 17.16
N ARG A 212 8.21 5.05 18.07
CA ARG A 212 8.97 5.69 19.15
C ARG A 212 10.05 6.62 18.60
N GLY A 213 10.79 6.19 17.58
CA GLY A 213 11.81 6.98 16.90
C GLY A 213 11.26 8.30 16.35
N LEU A 214 10.11 8.25 15.68
CA LEU A 214 9.43 9.45 15.16
C LEU A 214 9.02 10.41 16.29
N CYS A 215 8.48 9.88 17.39
CA CYS A 215 8.14 10.67 18.58
C CYS A 215 9.36 11.32 19.25
N MET A 216 10.55 10.68 19.20
CA MET A 216 11.76 11.24 19.79
C MET A 216 12.44 12.28 18.88
N THR A 217 12.43 12.05 17.57
CA THR A 217 13.20 12.85 16.60
C THR A 217 12.42 14.02 16.02
N LYS A 218 11.10 13.89 15.85
CA LYS A 218 10.22 14.93 15.31
C LYS A 218 8.83 14.96 15.96
N PRO A 219 8.75 15.13 17.29
CA PRO A 219 7.51 15.01 18.06
C PRO A 219 6.39 15.95 17.59
N ALA A 220 6.72 17.14 17.08
CA ALA A 220 5.72 18.07 16.57
C ALA A 220 4.83 17.48 15.45
N THR A 221 5.37 16.50 14.71
CA THR A 221 4.70 15.85 13.58
C THR A 221 3.78 14.70 14.01
N THR A 222 3.81 14.29 15.29
CA THR A 222 3.12 13.09 15.80
C THR A 222 1.91 13.43 16.69
N TYR A 223 1.76 14.68 17.15
CA TYR A 223 0.74 15.04 18.14
C TYR A 223 -0.72 14.90 17.69
N THR A 224 -0.97 14.88 16.37
CA THR A 224 -2.33 14.88 15.81
C THR A 224 -2.65 13.61 15.02
N ASN A 225 -1.91 12.51 15.25
CA ASN A 225 -2.12 11.22 14.59
C ASN A 225 -1.74 10.05 15.52
N PHE A 226 -1.96 8.82 15.05
CA PHE A 226 -1.77 7.60 15.85
C PHE A 226 -0.34 7.40 16.36
N VAL A 227 0.67 7.98 15.70
CA VAL A 227 2.08 7.87 16.13
C VAL A 227 2.25 8.49 17.52
N GLY A 228 1.53 9.58 17.80
CA GLY A 228 1.55 10.21 19.12
C GLY A 228 1.09 9.31 20.25
N GLU A 229 0.19 8.35 19.99
CA GLU A 229 -0.28 7.37 20.98
C GLU A 229 0.83 6.38 21.37
N TYR A 230 1.75 6.07 20.44
CA TYR A 230 2.95 5.30 20.76
C TYR A 230 3.93 6.13 21.62
N GLY A 231 4.05 7.43 21.34
CA GLY A 231 4.83 8.35 22.17
C GLY A 231 4.33 8.37 23.61
N GLU A 232 3.04 8.65 23.81
CA GLU A 232 2.40 8.75 25.13
C GLU A 232 2.52 7.44 25.93
N ARG A 233 2.53 6.30 25.24
CA ARG A 233 2.63 4.98 25.88
C ARG A 233 4.05 4.49 26.13
N PHE A 234 5.01 4.81 25.27
CA PHE A 234 6.32 4.13 25.23
C PHE A 234 7.54 5.05 25.23
N VAL A 235 7.36 6.38 25.27
CA VAL A 235 8.48 7.35 25.29
C VAL A 235 8.41 8.17 26.59
N GLU A 236 9.44 8.04 27.42
CA GLU A 236 9.54 8.79 28.67
C GLU A 236 9.55 10.30 28.41
N GLY A 237 8.73 11.05 29.15
CA GLY A 237 8.59 12.50 29.01
C GLY A 237 7.79 12.96 27.78
N TYR A 238 7.34 12.05 26.92
CA TYR A 238 6.42 12.39 25.84
C TYR A 238 4.99 12.51 26.41
N SER A 239 4.31 13.61 26.07
CA SER A 239 2.92 13.84 26.46
C SER A 239 2.17 14.58 25.35
N LEU A 240 0.93 14.15 25.11
CA LEU A 240 -0.03 14.83 24.22
C LEU A 240 -0.76 15.98 24.93
N GLU A 241 -0.70 16.07 26.26
CA GLU A 241 -1.34 17.13 27.03
C GLU A 241 -0.87 18.52 26.57
N GLY A 242 -1.82 19.39 26.23
CA GLY A 242 -1.55 20.75 25.73
C GLY A 242 -1.06 20.81 24.29
N LYS A 243 -1.06 19.69 23.54
CA LYS A 243 -0.53 19.58 22.17
C LYS A 243 -1.53 18.97 21.19
N ARG A 244 -2.73 18.59 21.64
CA ARG A 244 -3.78 18.04 20.79
C ARG A 244 -4.42 19.15 19.98
N THR A 245 -5.10 18.78 18.90
CA THR A 245 -5.86 19.73 18.06
C THR A 245 -6.86 20.56 18.87
N ILE A 246 -7.52 19.96 19.87
CA ILE A 246 -8.47 20.67 20.75
C ILE A 246 -7.78 21.77 21.57
N ASP A 247 -6.56 21.53 22.06
CA ASP A 247 -5.82 22.52 22.86
C ASP A 247 -5.48 23.77 22.03
N PHE A 248 -5.20 23.57 20.73
CA PHE A 248 -4.99 24.66 19.79
C PHE A 248 -6.31 25.36 19.43
N LEU A 249 -7.35 24.61 19.07
CA LEU A 249 -8.62 25.20 18.60
C LEU A 249 -9.34 25.98 19.70
N GLU A 250 -9.49 25.43 20.91
CA GLU A 250 -10.17 26.12 22.02
C GLU A 250 -9.49 27.43 22.42
N LYS A 251 -8.18 27.55 22.15
CA LYS A 251 -7.41 28.77 22.43
C LYS A 251 -7.50 29.82 21.30
N ASN A 252 -7.77 29.42 20.06
CA ASN A 252 -7.55 30.26 18.88
C ASN A 252 -8.75 30.34 17.91
N ILE A 253 -9.79 29.53 18.08
CA ILE A 253 -11.00 29.60 17.24
C ILE A 253 -11.70 30.94 17.48
N LEU A 254 -12.07 31.62 16.41
CA LEU A 254 -12.73 32.92 16.46
C LEU A 254 -14.25 32.71 16.65
N GLU A 255 -14.89 33.62 17.39
CA GLU A 255 -16.35 33.74 17.46
C GLU A 255 -16.96 34.31 16.17
#